data_AF-A0A7T4YJ80-F1
#
_entry.id   AF-A0A7T4YJ80-F1
#
_cell.length_a   1.000
_cell.length_b   1.000
_cell.length_c   1.000
_cell.angle_alpha   90.00
_cell.angle_beta   90.00
_cell.angle_gamma   90.00
#
_symmetry.space_group_name_H-M   'P 1'
#
loop_
_entity.id
_entity.type
_entity.pdbx_description
1 polymer ?
#
loop_
_entity_poly.entity_id
_entity_poly.type
_entity_poly.pdbx_seq_one_letter_code
_entity_poly.pdbx_strand_id
1 'polypeptide(L)'
;MYLGTKTETYTGEDIEIHCPVCRKENVLCKPRLEIVTDTYMFFISIGHKRQTLMNCGACKVCLKSRVHFEKLHRYTADQLVGDIYPANGFSSACFALLALLISPVLFIGTIFIGISLLLCYWRKGWRLKMTYIALAIQVSTWIMFYFFGYIPLMNL
;
A
#
# COMPACT_ATOMS: atom_id res chain seq x y z
N MET A 1 10.23 -27.16 0.20
CA MET A 1 8.79 -26.89 0.36
C MET A 1 8.32 -26.11 -0.85
N TYR A 2 7.81 -26.80 -1.88
CA TYR A 2 7.33 -26.15 -3.10
C TYR A 2 5.86 -25.78 -2.91
N LEU A 3 5.55 -24.49 -2.85
CA LEU A 3 4.19 -24.00 -2.98
C LEU A 3 3.90 -23.81 -4.48
N GLY A 4 2.94 -24.56 -4.99
CA GLY A 4 2.39 -24.31 -6.32
C GLY A 4 1.32 -23.24 -6.20
N THR A 5 1.43 -22.17 -6.98
CA THR A 5 0.41 -21.12 -7.03
C THR A 5 -0.28 -21.20 -8.38
N LYS A 6 -1.59 -21.51 -8.38
CA LYS A 6 -2.42 -21.41 -9.58
C LYS A 6 -3.28 -20.16 -9.47
N THR A 7 -3.17 -19.29 -10.47
CA THR A 7 -3.93 -18.05 -10.56
C THR A 7 -4.90 -18.14 -11.73
N GLU A 8 -6.19 -18.14 -11.44
CA GLU A 8 -7.23 -18.04 -12.45
C GLU A 8 -7.74 -16.60 -12.49
N THR A 9 -7.91 -16.06 -13.70
CA THR A 9 -8.38 -14.68 -13.89
C THR A 9 -9.62 -14.65 -14.75
N TYR A 10 -10.66 -13.96 -14.27
CA TYR A 10 -11.91 -13.75 -15.00
C TYR A 10 -12.14 -12.24 -15.17
N THR A 11 -12.38 -11.80 -16.40
CA THR A 11 -12.64 -10.39 -16.74
C THR A 11 -14.14 -10.13 -16.81
N GLY A 12 -14.60 -9.03 -16.21
CA GLY A 12 -16.00 -8.58 -16.29
C GLY A 12 -16.22 -7.46 -17.28
N GLU A 13 -17.46 -7.01 -17.37
CA GLU A 13 -17.83 -5.83 -18.16
C GLU A 13 -17.22 -4.55 -17.59
N ASP A 14 -17.08 -3.55 -18.45
CA ASP A 14 -16.62 -2.22 -18.05
C ASP A 14 -17.59 -1.59 -17.06
N ILE A 15 -17.07 -1.11 -15.92
CA ILE A 15 -17.84 -0.39 -14.91
C ILE A 15 -17.24 1.00 -14.66
N GLU A 16 -18.08 1.94 -14.29
CA GLU A 16 -17.66 3.29 -13.90
C GLU A 16 -17.42 3.35 -12.39
N ILE A 17 -16.32 3.97 -11.98
CA ILE A 17 -15.97 4.18 -10.56
C ILE A 17 -15.43 5.59 -10.34
N HIS A 18 -15.54 6.11 -9.12
CA HIS A 18 -14.72 7.25 -8.69
C HIS A 18 -13.41 6.73 -8.12
N CYS A 19 -12.28 7.16 -8.68
CA CYS A 19 -10.98 6.65 -8.28
C CYS A 19 -10.50 7.33 -6.98
N PRO A 20 -10.24 6.58 -5.88
CA PRO A 20 -9.77 7.17 -4.63
C PRO A 20 -8.34 7.71 -4.71
N VAL A 21 -7.58 7.33 -5.75
CA VAL A 21 -6.17 7.72 -5.93
C VAL A 21 -6.04 9.00 -6.74
N CYS A 22 -6.57 9.04 -7.97
CA CYS A 22 -6.50 10.23 -8.82
C CYS A 22 -7.67 11.19 -8.66
N ARG A 23 -8.68 10.83 -7.86
CA ARG A 23 -9.92 11.61 -7.60
C ARG A 23 -10.73 11.97 -8.83
N LYS A 24 -10.49 11.31 -9.97
CA LYS A 24 -11.34 11.43 -11.13
C LYS A 24 -12.64 10.65 -10.91
N GLU A 25 -13.73 11.28 -11.31
CA GLU A 25 -15.08 10.74 -11.23
C GLU A 25 -15.43 9.99 -12.52
N ASN A 26 -16.34 9.01 -12.43
CA ASN A 26 -16.86 8.23 -13.56
C ASN A 26 -15.78 7.68 -14.51
N VAL A 27 -14.74 7.08 -13.92
CA VAL A 27 -13.65 6.47 -14.69
C VAL A 27 -14.00 5.03 -15.06
N LEU A 28 -13.97 4.73 -16.34
CA LEU A 28 -14.12 3.37 -16.86
C LEU A 28 -12.99 2.46 -16.36
N CYS A 29 -13.37 1.33 -15.77
CA CYS A 29 -12.48 0.33 -15.22
C CYS A 29 -12.94 -1.07 -15.59
N LYS A 30 -11.97 -1.93 -15.92
CA LYS A 30 -12.22 -3.37 -16.14
C LYS A 30 -12.00 -4.14 -14.85
N PRO A 31 -13.06 -4.66 -14.22
CA PRO A 31 -12.92 -5.52 -13.06
C PRO A 31 -12.40 -6.89 -13.51
N ARG A 32 -11.54 -7.47 -12.67
CA ARG A 32 -10.96 -8.80 -12.84
C ARG A 32 -11.07 -9.53 -11.52
N LEU A 33 -11.66 -10.71 -11.55
CA LEU A 33 -11.60 -11.64 -10.43
C LEU A 33 -10.31 -12.44 -10.54
N GLU A 34 -9.47 -12.35 -9.52
CA GLU A 34 -8.28 -13.18 -9.38
C GLU A 34 -8.54 -14.22 -8.29
N ILE A 35 -8.47 -15.49 -8.67
CA ILE A 35 -8.59 -16.62 -7.75
C ILE A 35 -7.20 -17.23 -7.61
N VAL A 36 -6.57 -16.95 -6.48
CA VAL A 36 -5.26 -17.52 -6.13
C VAL A 36 -5.51 -18.77 -5.30
N THR A 37 -5.13 -19.92 -5.84
CA THR A 37 -5.18 -21.20 -5.15
C THR A 37 -3.77 -21.59 -4.74
N ASP A 38 -3.53 -21.57 -3.43
CA ASP A 38 -2.28 -22.01 -2.83
C ASP A 38 -2.37 -23.53 -2.64
N THR A 39 -1.59 -24.26 -3.42
CA THR A 39 -1.50 -25.72 -3.31
C THR A 39 -0.23 -26.12 -2.59
N TYR A 40 -0.40 -26.99 -1.59
CA TYR A 40 0.71 -27.55 -0.83
C TYR A 40 0.85 -29.02 -1.20
N MET A 41 2.01 -29.36 -1.76
CA MET A 41 2.39 -30.73 -2.08
C MET A 41 1.32 -31.48 -2.92
N PHE A 42 1.27 -31.17 -4.21
CA PHE A 42 0.57 -31.86 -5.30
C PHE A 42 -0.96 -32.13 -5.19
N PHE A 43 -1.61 -32.12 -4.03
CA PHE A 43 -3.03 -32.50 -3.93
C PHE A 43 -3.87 -31.76 -2.88
N ILE A 44 -3.29 -31.09 -1.87
CA ILE A 44 -4.08 -30.44 -0.81
C ILE A 44 -4.13 -28.92 -1.05
N SER A 45 -5.29 -28.44 -1.49
CA SER A 45 -5.60 -27.01 -1.56
C SER A 45 -5.79 -26.48 -0.14
N ILE A 46 -4.84 -25.67 0.34
CA ILE A 46 -4.88 -25.14 1.71
C ILE A 46 -5.83 -23.93 1.79
N GLY A 47 -6.02 -23.21 0.70
CA GLY A 47 -6.95 -22.09 0.67
C GLY A 47 -7.12 -21.49 -0.72
N HIS A 48 -8.29 -20.87 -0.90
CA HIS A 48 -8.61 -20.06 -2.07
C HIS A 48 -8.73 -18.61 -1.64
N LYS A 49 -7.89 -17.74 -2.19
CA LYS A 49 -8.04 -16.29 -2.05
C LYS A 49 -8.72 -15.76 -3.30
N ARG A 50 -9.99 -15.37 -3.15
CA ARG A 50 -10.73 -14.65 -4.20
C ARG A 50 -10.56 -13.16 -3.97
N GLN A 51 -10.07 -12.44 -4.97
CA GLN A 51 -9.89 -10.99 -4.91
C GLN A 51 -10.46 -10.34 -6.16
N THR A 52 -11.25 -9.29 -5.98
CA THR A 52 -11.75 -8.48 -7.10
C THR A 52 -10.84 -7.28 -7.27
N LEU A 53 -10.06 -7.30 -8.34
CA LEU A 53 -9.13 -6.24 -8.73
C LEU A 53 -9.72 -5.44 -9.88
N MET A 54 -9.33 -4.19 -10.02
CA MET A 54 -9.70 -3.35 -11.14
C MET A 54 -8.60 -2.34 -11.40
N ASN A 55 -8.33 -2.05 -12.67
CA ASN A 55 -7.35 -1.03 -13.02
C ASN A 55 -8.08 0.26 -13.38
N CYS A 56 -7.66 1.37 -12.76
CA CYS A 56 -8.20 2.68 -13.12
C CYS A 56 -7.83 3.04 -14.55
N GLY A 57 -8.82 3.32 -15.42
CA GLY A 57 -8.55 3.74 -16.81
C GLY A 57 -7.72 5.02 -16.92
N ALA A 58 -7.81 5.92 -15.93
CA ALA A 58 -7.11 7.20 -15.95
C ALA A 58 -5.67 7.12 -15.40
N CYS A 59 -5.47 6.56 -14.19
CA CYS A 59 -4.15 6.53 -13.54
C CYS A 59 -3.45 5.17 -13.65
N LYS A 60 -4.09 4.16 -14.24
CA LYS A 60 -3.59 2.78 -14.40
C LYS A 60 -3.21 2.07 -13.09
N VAL A 61 -3.58 2.64 -11.95
CA VAL A 61 -3.34 2.03 -10.63
C VAL A 61 -4.29 0.86 -10.44
N CYS A 62 -3.76 -0.24 -9.93
CA CYS A 62 -4.54 -1.41 -9.51
C CYS A 62 -5.24 -1.11 -8.18
N LEU A 63 -6.56 -1.24 -8.20
CA LEU A 63 -7.47 -1.06 -7.09
C LEU A 63 -8.08 -2.42 -6.72
N LYS A 64 -8.46 -2.56 -5.46
CA LYS A 64 -9.12 -3.75 -4.94
C LYS A 64 -10.49 -3.36 -4.38
N SER A 65 -11.50 -4.14 -4.70
CA SER A 65 -12.85 -4.00 -4.15
C SER A 65 -13.08 -4.98 -3.01
N ARG A 66 -13.85 -4.56 -1.99
CA ARG A 66 -14.43 -5.47 -0.98
C ARG A 66 -15.67 -6.19 -1.50
N VAL A 67 -16.32 -5.62 -2.51
CA VAL A 67 -17.53 -6.20 -3.10
C VAL A 67 -17.13 -7.35 -4.02
N HIS A 68 -17.87 -8.46 -3.91
CA HIS A 68 -17.70 -9.61 -4.78
C HIS A 68 -17.97 -9.24 -6.25
N PHE A 69 -17.14 -9.78 -7.15
CA PHE A 69 -17.22 -9.57 -8.60
C PHE A 69 -18.64 -9.72 -9.19
N GLU A 70 -19.42 -10.72 -8.77
CA GLU A 70 -20.79 -10.93 -9.25
C GLU A 70 -21.77 -9.81 -8.86
N LYS A 71 -21.50 -9.11 -7.76
CA LYS A 71 -22.36 -8.04 -7.26
C LYS A 71 -21.92 -6.67 -7.76
N LEU A 72 -20.75 -6.56 -8.38
CA LEU A 72 -20.13 -5.29 -8.77
C LEU A 72 -21.04 -4.46 -9.69
N HIS A 73 -21.72 -5.10 -10.64
CA HIS A 73 -22.64 -4.46 -11.59
C HIS A 73 -23.93 -3.90 -10.95
N ARG A 74 -24.23 -4.27 -9.70
CA ARG A 74 -25.45 -3.81 -9.00
C ARG A 74 -25.24 -2.52 -8.22
N TYR A 75 -24.00 -2.06 -8.09
CA TYR A 75 -23.66 -0.85 -7.34
C TYR A 75 -23.36 0.29 -8.30
N THR A 76 -23.78 1.50 -7.94
CA THR A 76 -23.40 2.73 -8.64
C THR A 76 -22.00 3.17 -8.21
N ALA A 77 -21.36 3.99 -9.05
CA ALA A 77 -20.01 4.50 -8.81
C ALA A 77 -19.87 5.12 -7.40
N ASP A 78 -20.88 5.87 -6.94
CA ASP A 78 -20.94 6.49 -5.60
C ASP A 78 -20.88 5.48 -4.45
N GLN A 79 -21.61 4.37 -4.59
CA GLN A 79 -21.64 3.33 -3.56
C GLN A 79 -20.32 2.55 -3.51
N LEU A 80 -19.66 2.41 -4.65
CA LEU A 80 -18.39 1.71 -4.81
C LEU A 80 -17.20 2.49 -4.21
N VAL A 81 -17.29 3.82 -4.04
CA VAL A 81 -16.17 4.64 -3.53
C VAL A 81 -15.70 4.19 -2.14
N GLY A 82 -16.63 3.81 -1.26
CA GLY A 82 -16.32 3.34 0.09
C GLY A 82 -15.66 1.96 0.15
N ASP A 83 -15.91 1.13 -0.86
CA ASP A 83 -15.46 -0.27 -0.91
C ASP A 83 -14.23 -0.50 -1.78
N ILE A 84 -13.83 0.51 -2.57
CA ILE A 84 -12.65 0.47 -3.41
C ILE A 84 -11.47 1.10 -2.67
N TYR A 85 -10.37 0.35 -2.58
CA TYR A 85 -9.13 0.83 -1.99
C TYR A 85 -7.94 0.47 -2.90
N PRO A 86 -6.84 1.22 -2.86
CA PRO A 86 -5.66 0.87 -3.65
C PRO A 86 -5.18 -0.54 -3.25
N ALA A 87 -4.91 -1.39 -4.25
CA ALA A 87 -4.27 -2.67 -4.01
C ALA A 87 -2.90 -2.34 -3.43
N ASN A 88 -2.82 -2.46 -2.11
CA ASN A 88 -1.72 -1.96 -1.32
C ASN A 88 -0.42 -2.61 -1.81
N GLY A 89 0.34 -1.89 -2.65
CA GLY A 89 1.64 -2.33 -3.11
C GLY A 89 2.49 -2.65 -1.89
N PHE A 90 2.85 -3.93 -1.77
CA PHE A 90 3.69 -4.50 -0.71
C PHE A 90 4.95 -3.63 -0.48
N SER A 91 5.45 -3.03 -1.56
CA SER A 91 6.54 -2.05 -1.57
C SER A 91 6.38 -0.92 -0.56
N SER A 92 5.23 -0.25 -0.51
CA SER A 92 5.02 0.88 0.41
C SER A 92 4.96 0.49 1.89
N ALA A 93 4.60 -0.76 2.21
CA ALA A 93 4.67 -1.27 3.57
C ALA A 93 6.12 -1.62 3.95
N CYS A 94 6.87 -2.24 3.04
CA CYS A 94 8.30 -2.52 3.25
C CYS A 94 9.12 -1.24 3.44
N PHE A 95 8.89 -0.20 2.63
CA PHE A 95 9.59 1.08 2.78
C PHE A 95 9.27 1.79 4.11
N ALA A 96 8.02 1.74 4.58
CA ALA A 96 7.65 2.31 5.88
C ALA A 96 8.32 1.56 7.05
N LEU A 97 8.40 0.23 6.97
CA LEU A 97 9.10 -0.60 7.97
C LEU A 97 10.61 -0.39 7.94
N LEU A 98 11.21 -0.32 6.75
CA LEU A 98 12.64 -0.02 6.58
C LEU A 98 12.99 1.38 7.11
N ALA A 99 12.16 2.38 6.86
CA ALA A 99 12.36 3.72 7.41
C ALA A 99 12.32 3.72 8.95
N LEU A 100 11.47 2.89 9.56
CA LEU A 100 11.38 2.77 11.02
C LEU A 100 12.62 2.03 11.60
N LEU A 101 13.06 0.96 10.95
CA LEU A 101 14.26 0.19 11.33
C LEU A 101 15.56 0.98 11.17
N ILE A 102 15.65 1.84 10.15
CA ILE A 102 16.87 2.61 9.82
C ILE A 102 16.88 4.00 10.49
N SER A 103 15.77 4.41 11.14
CA SER A 103 15.69 5.67 11.90
C SER A 103 16.78 5.93 12.95
N PRO A 104 17.48 4.92 13.54
CA PRO A 104 18.62 5.19 14.42
C PRO A 104 19.83 5.77 13.69
N VAL A 105 19.93 5.61 12.37
CA VAL A 105 21.09 6.04 11.57
C VAL A 105 20.83 7.42 10.98
N LEU A 106 21.30 8.46 11.68
CA LEU A 106 21.00 9.90 11.44
C LEU A 106 20.83 10.35 9.98
N PHE A 107 21.84 10.12 9.13
CA PHE A 107 21.84 10.60 7.73
C PHE A 107 21.08 9.69 6.77
N ILE A 108 21.08 8.38 7.02
CA ILE A 108 20.40 7.42 6.15
C ILE A 108 18.89 7.43 6.44
N GLY A 109 18.52 7.53 7.72
CA GLY A 109 17.13 7.61 8.17
C GLY A 109 16.39 8.82 7.60
N THR A 110 17.01 10.00 7.55
CA THR A 110 16.39 11.21 6.98
C THR A 110 16.07 11.07 5.48
N ILE A 111 16.98 10.48 4.70
CA ILE A 111 16.74 10.22 3.27
C ILE A 111 15.56 9.27 3.07
N PHE A 112 15.51 8.17 3.83
CA PHE A 112 14.43 7.19 3.75
C PHE A 112 13.08 7.74 4.23
N ILE A 113 13.07 8.55 5.29
CA ILE A 113 11.86 9.25 5.76
C ILE A 113 11.35 10.21 4.68
N GLY A 114 12.26 10.95 4.02
CA GLY A 114 11.91 11.84 2.91
C GLY A 114 11.26 11.09 1.74
N ILE A 115 11.87 9.98 1.30
CA ILE A 115 11.31 9.14 0.22
C ILE A 115 9.96 8.53 0.64
N SER A 116 9.85 8.06 1.89
CA SER A 116 8.61 7.49 2.43
C SER A 116 7.49 8.54 2.49
N LEU A 117 7.80 9.77 2.90
CA LEU A 117 6.86 10.90 2.86
C LEU A 117 6.41 11.18 1.44
N LEU A 118 7.33 11.22 0.47
CA LEU A 118 7.00 11.50 -0.94
C LEU A 118 6.07 10.44 -1.53
N LEU A 119 6.35 9.17 -1.25
CA LEU A 119 5.52 8.03 -1.69
C LEU A 119 4.17 7.95 -0.95
N CYS A 120 4.13 8.39 0.30
CA CYS A 120 2.91 8.36 1.11
C CYS A 120 2.11 9.67 1.06
N TYR A 121 2.64 10.77 0.53
CA TYR A 121 2.00 12.09 0.49
C TYR A 121 0.61 12.03 -0.17
N TRP A 122 0.49 11.20 -1.20
CA TRP A 122 -0.74 11.00 -1.96
C TRP A 122 -1.66 9.93 -1.37
N ARG A 123 -1.23 9.19 -0.33
CA ARG A 123 -1.95 8.06 0.26
C ARG A 123 -2.37 8.39 1.70
N LYS A 124 -3.63 8.77 1.90
CA LYS A 124 -4.24 8.95 3.23
C LYS A 124 -4.46 7.57 3.89
N GLY A 125 -3.77 7.27 4.99
CA GLY A 125 -3.91 5.99 5.71
C GLY A 125 -2.92 5.76 6.84
N TRP A 126 -2.96 4.59 7.49
CA TRP A 126 -2.11 4.23 8.63
C TRP A 126 -0.60 4.35 8.35
N ARG A 127 -0.19 4.16 7.08
CA ARG A 127 1.21 4.32 6.65
C ARG A 127 1.74 5.74 6.86
N LEU A 128 0.92 6.76 6.59
CA LEU A 128 1.28 8.16 6.82
C LEU A 128 1.52 8.42 8.31
N LYS A 129 0.69 7.83 9.19
CA LYS A 129 0.85 7.91 10.65
C LYS A 129 2.18 7.29 11.10
N MET A 130 2.56 6.14 10.55
CA MET A 130 3.85 5.51 10.85
C MET A 130 5.05 6.35 10.39
N THR A 131 4.96 6.99 9.22
CA THR A 131 6.02 7.89 8.74
C THR A 131 6.17 9.13 9.64
N TYR A 132 5.08 9.69 10.16
CA TYR A 132 5.16 10.78 11.14
C TYR A 132 5.81 10.35 12.46
N ILE A 133 5.52 9.14 12.95
CA ILE A 133 6.16 8.60 14.15
C ILE A 133 7.67 8.44 13.91
N ALA A 134 8.07 7.88 12.76
CA ALA A 134 9.47 7.75 12.40
C ALA A 134 10.18 9.12 12.34
N LEU A 135 9.51 10.15 11.82
CA LEU A 135 10.03 11.51 11.78
C LEU A 135 10.21 12.11 13.19
N ALA A 136 9.26 11.88 14.10
CA ALA A 136 9.36 12.35 15.48
C ALA A 136 10.55 11.69 16.23
N ILE A 137 10.77 10.39 16.02
CA ILE A 137 11.92 9.66 16.57
C ILE A 137 13.22 10.23 15.99
N GLN A 138 13.27 10.47 14.67
CA GLN A 138 14.44 11.03 14.01
C GLN A 138 14.78 12.45 14.50
N VAL A 139 13.78 13.31 14.71
CA VAL A 139 14.00 14.65 15.27
C VAL A 139 14.53 14.55 16.70
N SER A 140 13.96 13.64 17.50
CA SER A 140 14.43 13.40 18.88
C SER A 140 15.87 12.90 18.92
N THR A 141 16.28 12.00 18.02
CA THR A 141 17.66 11.53 17.94
C THR A 141 18.63 12.61 17.45
N TRP A 142 18.23 13.47 16.52
CA TRP A 142 19.02 14.66 16.15
C TRP A 142 19.20 15.63 17.31
N ILE A 143 18.14 15.88 18.10
CA ILE A 143 18.22 16.72 19.30
C ILE A 143 19.18 16.10 20.30
N MET A 144 19.06 14.81 20.61
CA MET A 144 19.99 14.14 21.53
C MET A 144 21.43 14.17 21.01
N PHE A 145 21.66 13.92 19.72
CA PHE A 145 23.00 13.99 19.15
C PHE A 145 23.59 15.41 19.23
N TYR A 146 22.77 16.43 19.01
CA TYR A 146 23.20 17.83 19.17
C TYR A 146 23.53 18.15 20.64
N PHE A 147 22.68 17.75 21.60
CA PHE A 147 22.96 18.01 23.01
C PHE A 147 24.15 17.20 23.55
N PHE A 148 24.24 15.90 23.26
CA PHE A 148 25.29 15.04 23.80
C PHE A 148 26.59 15.03 22.99
N GLY A 149 26.53 15.29 21.68
CA GLY A 149 27.70 15.31 20.79
C GLY A 149 28.43 16.65 20.75
N TYR A 150 27.75 17.77 21.02
CA TYR A 150 28.36 19.11 21.01
C TYR A 150 29.03 19.47 22.34
N ILE A 151 28.53 18.95 23.48
CA ILE A 151 29.10 19.18 24.82
C ILE A 151 30.54 18.66 24.99
N PRO A 152 30.94 17.47 24.48
CA PRO A 152 32.33 17.00 24.60
C PRO A 152 33.29 17.68 23.61
N LEU A 153 32.78 18.32 22.54
CA LEU A 153 33.63 18.95 21.52
C LEU A 153 33.99 20.42 21.84
N MET A 154 33.26 21.07 22.75
CA MET A 154 33.59 22.41 23.28
C MET A 154 34.43 22.38 24.56
N ASN A 155 34.65 21.21 25.16
CA ASN A 155 35.48 21.03 26.37
C ASN A 155 36.88 20.45 26.05
N LEU A 156 37.27 20.42 24.77
CA LEU A 156 38.61 20.06 24.29
C LEU A 156 39.22 21.26 23.56
#